data_AF-A0A444X057-F1
#
_entry.id   AF-A0A444X057-F1
#
_cell.length_a   1.000
_cell.length_b   1.000
_cell.length_c   1.000
_cell.angle_alpha   90.00
_cell.angle_beta   90.00
_cell.angle_gamma   90.00
#
_symmetry.space_group_name_H-M   'P 1'
#
loop_
_entity.id
_entity.type
_entity.pdbx_description
1 polymer ?
#
loop_
_entity_poly.entity_id
_entity_poly.type
_entity_poly.pdbx_seq_one_letter_code
_entity_poly.pdbx_strand_id
1 'polypeptide(L)'
;MASQSSRASRFRSDAKELLCGHGEKPILQTSSTKDNPGRRFWGCVYYEVQDVCDFFRWADPEPGGVQQEVEFARNRRKITKLKARLKELETKLWVVAALCFAGWVGFLFLFLQNHYNLKHPNGMHLGYR
;
A
#
# COMPACT_ATOMS: atom_id res chain seq x y z
N MET A 1 -16.74 -11.47 -18.54
CA MET A 1 -17.11 -11.21 -17.12
C MET A 1 -15.83 -11.14 -16.30
N ALA A 2 -15.81 -10.26 -15.29
CA ALA A 2 -14.60 -9.65 -14.72
C ALA A 2 -13.62 -10.58 -13.99
N SER A 3 -12.35 -10.18 -14.09
CA SER A 3 -11.17 -10.63 -13.34
C SER A 3 -11.37 -10.61 -11.83
N GLN A 4 -10.97 -11.68 -11.14
CA GLN A 4 -10.68 -11.63 -9.71
C GLN A 4 -9.22 -11.99 -9.46
N SER A 5 -8.39 -10.94 -9.45
CA SER A 5 -7.11 -10.95 -8.76
C SER A 5 -7.36 -10.97 -7.25
N SER A 6 -7.08 -12.09 -6.60
CA SER A 6 -7.00 -12.18 -5.13
C SER A 6 -5.57 -12.45 -4.68
N ARG A 7 -4.60 -11.68 -5.21
CA ARG A 7 -3.33 -11.46 -4.50
C ARG A 7 -3.53 -10.37 -3.45
N ALA A 8 -4.48 -10.57 -2.55
CA ALA A 8 -4.59 -9.82 -1.32
C ALA A 8 -3.47 -10.32 -0.39
N SER A 9 -2.36 -9.60 -0.44
CA SER A 9 -1.37 -9.44 0.63
C SER A 9 -1.56 -10.36 1.84
N ARG A 10 -0.84 -11.48 1.87
CA ARG A 10 -0.60 -12.33 3.04
C ARG A 10 0.27 -11.64 4.11
N PHE A 11 0.14 -10.33 4.25
CA PHE A 11 0.70 -9.56 5.36
C PHE A 11 -0.43 -9.24 6.34
N ARG A 12 -1.14 -10.29 6.77
CA ARG A 12 -1.81 -10.22 8.07
C ARG A 12 -0.71 -10.45 9.08
N SER A 13 -0.47 -9.42 9.90
CA SER A 13 0.31 -9.51 11.13
C SER A 13 0.08 -10.87 11.78
N ASP A 14 1.15 -11.64 11.97
CA ASP A 14 1.15 -12.94 12.63
C ASP A 14 0.94 -12.82 14.15
N ALA A 15 0.09 -11.87 14.55
CA ALA A 15 -0.84 -12.11 15.65
C ALA A 15 -2.00 -12.96 15.09
N LYS A 16 -1.67 -14.09 14.46
CA LYS A 16 -2.57 -15.24 14.50
C LYS A 16 -2.80 -15.43 15.99
N GLU A 17 -4.04 -15.25 16.43
CA GLU A 17 -4.41 -15.47 17.82
C GLU A 17 -3.75 -16.77 18.24
N LEU A 18 -2.76 -16.66 19.15
CA LEU A 18 -1.98 -17.80 19.55
C LEU A 18 -2.97 -18.69 20.27
N LEU A 19 -3.30 -19.84 19.70
CA LEU A 19 -4.25 -20.79 20.26
C LEU A 19 -3.52 -22.12 20.47
N CYS A 20 -3.77 -22.76 21.60
CA CYS A 20 -3.31 -24.11 21.86
C CYS A 20 -4.11 -25.16 21.06
N GLY A 21 -3.77 -26.45 21.20
CA GLY A 21 -4.50 -27.55 20.55
C GLY A 21 -5.98 -27.65 20.93
N HIS A 22 -6.38 -27.04 22.05
CA HIS A 22 -7.77 -26.96 22.50
C HIS A 22 -8.53 -25.74 21.96
N GLY A 23 -7.89 -24.88 21.17
CA GLY A 23 -8.50 -23.63 20.70
C GLY A 23 -8.55 -22.52 21.76
N GLU A 24 -7.98 -22.76 22.95
CA GLU A 24 -7.87 -21.77 24.01
C GLU A 24 -6.61 -20.93 23.89
N LYS A 25 -6.66 -19.70 24.41
CA LYS A 25 -5.52 -18.79 24.44
C LYS A 25 -4.47 -19.29 25.45
N PRO A 26 -3.22 -19.58 25.03
CA PRO A 26 -2.14 -19.97 25.93
C PRO A 26 -1.85 -18.88 26.97
N ILE A 27 -1.42 -19.32 28.15
CA ILE A 27 -1.00 -18.45 29.25
C ILE A 27 0.51 -18.34 29.31
N LEU A 28 0.99 -17.21 29.84
CA LEU A 28 2.40 -16.93 29.97
C LEU A 28 2.93 -17.49 31.29
N GLN A 29 3.75 -18.52 31.20
CA GLN A 29 4.34 -19.26 32.31
C GLN A 29 5.86 -19.03 32.39
N THR A 30 6.44 -19.37 33.54
CA THR A 30 7.88 -19.27 33.80
C THR A 30 8.44 -20.67 33.98
N SER A 31 9.47 -21.02 33.23
CA SER A 31 10.16 -22.30 33.33
C SER A 31 10.93 -22.40 34.65
N SER A 32 10.70 -23.50 35.36
CA SER A 32 11.44 -23.92 36.56
C SER A 32 12.46 -25.03 36.25
N THR A 33 12.65 -25.36 34.97
CA THR A 33 13.61 -26.40 34.55
C THR A 33 15.05 -25.96 34.83
N LYS A 34 15.92 -26.91 35.17
CA LYS A 34 17.35 -26.65 35.41
C LYS A 34 18.06 -26.03 34.21
N ASP A 35 17.63 -26.38 33.00
CA ASP A 35 18.24 -25.93 31.76
C ASP A 35 17.76 -24.53 31.33
N ASN A 36 16.56 -24.13 31.73
CA ASN A 36 15.97 -22.84 31.37
C ASN A 36 15.31 -22.15 32.59
N PRO A 37 16.06 -21.88 33.68
CA PRO A 37 15.48 -21.30 34.89
C PRO A 37 15.02 -19.86 34.64
N GLY A 38 13.77 -19.54 35.00
CA GLY A 38 13.22 -18.19 34.92
C GLY A 38 12.81 -17.73 33.52
N ARG A 39 13.04 -18.53 32.47
CA ARG A 39 12.69 -18.19 31.09
C ARG A 39 11.18 -18.33 30.87
N ARG A 40 10.55 -17.38 30.16
CA ARG A 40 9.09 -17.35 29.99
C ARG A 40 8.64 -18.06 28.72
N PHE A 41 7.52 -18.77 28.78
CA PHE A 41 6.93 -19.47 27.63
C PHE A 41 5.40 -19.38 27.65
N TRP A 42 4.78 -19.53 26.48
CA TRP A 42 3.34 -19.68 26.30
C TRP A 42 2.99 -21.16 26.33
N GLY A 43 2.16 -21.56 27.29
CA GLY A 43 1.68 -22.93 27.49
C GLY A 43 0.16 -23.02 27.50
N CYS A 44 -0.39 -24.21 27.24
CA CYS A 44 -1.83 -24.46 27.37
C CYS A 44 -2.28 -24.23 28.83
N VAL A 45 -3.48 -23.67 29.02
CA VAL A 45 -4.09 -23.52 30.35
C VAL A 45 -4.23 -24.87 31.08
N TYR A 46 -4.42 -25.95 30.31
CA TYR A 46 -4.60 -27.31 30.83
C TYR A 46 -3.30 -28.13 30.90
N TYR A 47 -2.13 -27.49 30.72
CA TYR A 47 -0.83 -28.17 30.67
C TYR A 47 -0.56 -29.09 31.87
N GLU A 48 -1.01 -28.71 33.07
CA GLU A 48 -0.78 -29.48 34.31
C GLU A 48 -1.83 -30.57 34.57
N VAL A 49 -2.93 -30.59 33.81
CA VAL A 49 -4.12 -31.40 34.10
C VAL A 49 -4.22 -32.56 33.11
N GLN A 50 -3.22 -33.44 33.02
CA GLN A 50 -3.22 -34.75 32.30
C GLN A 50 -3.80 -34.83 30.86
N ASP A 51 -4.26 -33.72 30.28
CA ASP A 51 -4.81 -33.60 28.95
C ASP A 51 -3.65 -33.30 28.01
N VAL A 52 -3.63 -34.00 26.89
CA VAL A 52 -2.46 -34.16 25.99
C VAL A 52 -2.21 -32.91 25.14
N CYS A 53 -2.30 -31.70 25.70
CA CYS A 53 -1.93 -30.47 25.00
C CYS A 53 -0.48 -30.09 25.32
N ASP A 54 0.38 -30.52 24.43
CA ASP A 54 1.81 -30.28 24.31
C ASP A 54 2.14 -28.93 23.64
N PHE A 55 1.19 -27.99 23.62
CA PHE A 55 1.44 -26.64 23.10
C PHE A 55 2.49 -25.93 23.96
N PHE A 56 3.60 -25.55 23.32
CA PHE A 56 4.71 -24.83 23.93
C PHE A 56 5.34 -23.86 22.93
N ARG A 57 5.55 -22.60 23.34
CA ARG A 57 6.33 -21.62 22.57
C ARG A 57 7.07 -20.67 23.51
N TRP A 58 8.36 -20.45 23.30
CA TRP A 58 9.10 -19.43 24.06
C TRP A 58 8.50 -18.03 23.88
N ALA A 59 8.46 -17.24 24.95
CA ALA A 59 7.94 -15.87 24.91
C ALA A 59 9.00 -14.82 24.54
N ASP A 60 10.21 -15.27 24.21
CA ASP A 60 11.28 -14.37 23.80
C ASP A 60 10.95 -13.72 22.45
N PRO A 61 11.39 -12.48 22.21
CA PRO A 61 11.35 -11.92 20.88
C PRO A 61 12.20 -12.81 19.96
N GLU A 62 11.55 -13.42 18.96
CA GLU A 62 12.23 -14.19 17.92
C GLU A 62 13.42 -13.35 17.39
N PRO A 63 14.66 -13.89 17.38
CA PRO A 63 15.83 -13.15 16.90
C PRO A 63 15.64 -12.60 15.48
N GLY A 64 14.81 -13.28 14.68
CA GLY A 64 14.41 -12.85 13.35
C GLY A 64 13.45 -11.66 13.35
N GLY A 65 12.62 -11.47 14.36
CA GLY A 65 11.58 -10.43 14.39
C GLY A 65 12.15 -9.02 14.30
N VAL A 66 13.20 -8.71 15.07
CA VAL A 66 13.84 -7.39 15.03
C VAL A 66 14.52 -7.12 13.68
N GLN A 67 15.21 -8.12 13.11
CA GLN A 67 15.83 -7.99 11.78
C GLN A 67 14.76 -7.84 10.68
N GLN A 68 13.67 -8.60 10.79
CA GLN A 68 12.53 -8.50 9.88
C GLN A 68 11.89 -7.12 9.95
N GLU A 69 11.68 -6.57 11.15
CA GLU A 69 11.12 -5.23 11.34
C GLU A 69 11.99 -4.14 10.71
N VAL A 70 13.31 -4.23 10.90
CA VAL A 70 14.28 -3.30 10.27
C VAL A 70 14.23 -3.42 8.75
N GLU A 71 14.20 -4.64 8.22
CA GLU A 71 14.11 -4.89 6.78
C GLU A 71 12.78 -4.41 6.20
N PHE A 72 11.66 -4.67 6.88
CA PHE A 72 10.34 -4.18 6.50
C PHE A 72 10.28 -2.66 6.54
N ALA A 73 10.84 -2.01 7.57
CA ALA A 73 10.94 -0.56 7.64
C ALA A 73 11.76 0.01 6.47
N ARG A 74 12.90 -0.62 6.14
CA ARG A 74 13.73 -0.23 4.99
C ARG A 74 12.99 -0.41 3.66
N ASN A 75 12.33 -1.54 3.46
CA ASN A 75 11.57 -1.84 2.25
C ASN A 75 10.37 -0.91 2.11
N ARG A 76 9.68 -0.57 3.21
CA ARG A 76 8.62 0.43 3.24
C ARG A 76 9.12 1.80 2.78
N ARG A 77 10.30 2.26 3.24
CA ARG A 77 10.93 3.51 2.78
C ARG A 77 11.25 3.49 1.28
N LYS A 78 11.71 2.36 0.75
CA LYS A 78 11.95 2.22 -0.71
C LYS A 78 10.65 2.32 -1.50
N ILE A 79 9.59 1.67 -1.04
CA ILE A 79 8.27 1.71 -1.67
C ILE A 79 7.69 3.13 -1.66
N THR A 80 7.76 3.85 -0.54
CA THR A 80 7.26 5.22 -0.47
C THR A 80 8.04 6.16 -1.38
N LYS A 81 9.37 6.02 -1.44
CA LYS A 81 10.23 6.78 -2.35
C LYS A 81 9.90 6.49 -3.82
N LEU A 82 9.74 5.23 -4.19
CA LEU A 82 9.41 4.85 -5.56
C LEU A 82 8.02 5.35 -5.97
N LYS A 83 7.02 5.22 -5.08
CA LYS A 83 5.67 5.77 -5.30
C LYS A 83 5.68 7.28 -5.48
N ALA A 84 6.47 8.01 -4.70
CA ALA A 84 6.61 9.45 -4.85
C ALA A 84 7.20 9.83 -6.21
N ARG A 85 8.25 9.14 -6.66
CA ARG A 85 8.84 9.35 -7.99
C ARG A 85 7.87 9.05 -9.13
N LEU A 86 7.08 7.99 -9.01
CA LEU A 86 6.05 7.67 -10.02
C LEU A 86 4.98 8.76 -10.10
N LYS A 87 4.48 9.22 -8.95
CA LYS A 87 3.52 10.33 -8.91
C LYS A 87 4.11 11.62 -9.50
N GLU A 88 5.39 11.89 -9.26
CA GLU A 88 6.07 13.05 -9.84
C GLU A 88 6.17 12.96 -11.37
N LEU A 89 6.44 11.77 -11.92
CA LEU A 89 6.44 11.57 -13.38
C LEU A 89 5.02 11.67 -13.95
N GLU A 90 4.04 11.09 -13.27
CA GLU A 90 2.63 11.16 -13.65
C GLU A 90 2.15 12.62 -13.68
N THR A 91 2.42 13.42 -12.65
CA THR A 91 2.03 14.82 -12.62
C THR A 91 2.73 15.63 -13.73
N LYS A 92 4.02 15.39 -13.99
CA LYS A 92 4.73 16.04 -15.10
C LYS A 92 4.10 15.70 -16.45
N LEU A 93 3.73 14.44 -16.66
CA LEU A 93 3.07 14.01 -17.90
C LEU A 93 1.71 14.70 -18.08
N TRP A 94 0.89 14.76 -17.02
CA TRP A 94 -0.40 15.45 -17.04
C TRP A 94 -0.27 16.94 -17.30
N VAL A 95 0.73 17.60 -16.73
CA VAL A 95 1.02 19.03 -17.00
C VAL A 95 1.37 19.24 -18.46
N VAL A 96 2.29 18.44 -19.02
CA VAL A 96 2.67 18.54 -20.44
C VAL A 96 1.45 18.28 -21.34
N ALA A 97 0.67 17.25 -21.05
CA ALA A 97 -0.55 16.94 -21.80
C ALA A 97 -1.56 18.09 -21.77
N ALA A 98 -1.76 18.74 -20.62
CA ALA A 98 -2.66 19.88 -20.49
C ALA A 98 -2.18 21.10 -21.30
N LEU A 99 -0.87 21.37 -21.30
CA LEU A 99 -0.28 22.46 -22.11
C LEU A 99 -0.44 22.19 -23.61
N CYS A 100 -0.18 20.96 -24.06
CA CYS A 100 -0.39 20.56 -25.45
C CYS A 100 -1.86 20.68 -25.86
N PHE A 101 -2.78 20.24 -25.00
CA PHE A 101 -4.22 20.34 -25.25
C PHE A 101 -4.68 21.80 -25.34
N ALA A 102 -4.27 22.64 -24.39
CA ALA A 102 -4.59 24.07 -24.40
C ALA A 102 -4.03 24.77 -25.66
N GLY A 103 -2.79 24.45 -26.05
CA GLY A 103 -2.19 24.95 -27.29
C GLY A 103 -2.95 24.52 -28.54
N TRP A 104 -3.36 23.24 -28.61
CA TRP A 104 -4.15 22.72 -29.72
C TRP A 104 -5.54 23.37 -29.83
N VAL A 105 -6.24 23.52 -28.71
CA VAL A 105 -7.54 24.23 -28.65
C VAL A 105 -7.39 25.69 -29.08
N GLY A 106 -6.35 26.39 -28.59
CA GLY A 106 -6.06 27.76 -28.99
C GLY A 106 -5.76 27.89 -30.49
N PHE A 107 -4.96 26.98 -31.04
CA PHE A 107 -4.68 26.94 -32.47
C PHE A 107 -5.95 26.71 -33.31
N LEU A 108 -6.80 25.76 -32.93
CA LEU A 108 -8.08 25.53 -33.61
C LEU A 108 -8.99 26.76 -33.56
N PHE A 109 -9.07 27.42 -32.41
CA PHE A 109 -9.85 28.64 -32.26
C PHE A 109 -9.36 29.75 -33.20
N LEU A 110 -8.04 30.00 -33.22
CA LEU A 110 -7.43 30.98 -34.13
C LEU A 110 -7.63 30.60 -35.59
N PHE A 111 -7.49 29.32 -35.93
CA PHE A 111 -7.71 28.81 -37.29
C PHE A 111 -9.16 29.03 -37.74
N LEU A 112 -10.14 28.70 -36.89
CA LEU A 112 -11.56 28.94 -37.17
C LEU A 112 -11.86 30.43 -37.33
N GLN A 113 -11.31 31.28 -36.47
CA GLN A 113 -11.49 32.74 -36.55
C GLN A 113 -10.86 33.30 -37.84
N ASN A 114 -9.66 32.83 -38.21
CA ASN A 114 -9.00 33.23 -39.46
C ASN A 114 -9.82 32.80 -40.69
N HIS A 115 -10.32 31.56 -40.71
CA HIS A 115 -11.15 31.06 -41.81
C HIS A 115 -12.48 31.82 -41.91
N TYR A 116 -13.08 32.20 -40.79
CA TYR A 116 -14.26 33.07 -40.76
C TYR A 116 -13.96 34.46 -41.33
N ASN A 117 -12.87 35.09 -40.90
CA ASN A 117 -12.45 36.41 -41.41
C ASN A 117 -12.10 36.38 -42.90
N LEU A 118 -11.44 35.32 -43.38
CA LEU A 118 -11.14 35.11 -44.80
C LEU A 118 -12.42 34.94 -45.64
N LYS A 119 -13.46 34.30 -45.08
CA LYS A 119 -14.73 34.07 -45.76
C LYS A 119 -15.67 35.29 -45.71
N HIS A 120 -15.52 36.15 -44.71
CA HIS A 120 -16.23 37.44 -44.58
C HIS A 120 -15.24 38.60 -44.40
N PRO A 121 -14.44 38.93 -45.43
CA PRO A 121 -13.49 40.03 -45.37
C PRO A 121 -14.28 41.34 -45.53
N ASN A 122 -14.81 41.88 -44.43
CA ASN A 122 -15.47 43.19 -44.37
C ASN A 122 -16.37 43.54 -45.56
N GLY A 123 -17.66 43.22 -45.45
CA GLY A 123 -18.72 44.04 -46.06
C GLY A 123 -18.83 45.39 -45.37
N MET A 124 -17.74 46.15 -45.29
CA MET A 124 -17.73 47.57 -44.90
C MET A 124 -17.45 48.42 -46.13
N HIS A 125 -18.44 48.49 -47.03
CA HIS A 125 -18.68 49.67 -47.83
C HIS A 125 -20.06 49.53 -48.47
N LEU A 126 -21.06 50.22 -47.91
CA LEU A 126 -22.00 51.08 -48.63
C LEU A 126 -23.21 51.41 -47.74
N GLY A 127 -23.33 52.70 -47.45
CA GLY A 127 -24.59 53.36 -47.10
C GLY A 127 -24.77 53.63 -45.61
N TYR A 128 -24.69 54.89 -45.20
CA TYR A 128 -25.86 55.75 -45.27
C TYR A 128 -25.46 57.21 -45.41
N ARG A 129 -26.27 57.88 -46.23
CA ARG A 129 -26.30 59.30 -46.57
C ARG A 129 -26.59 60.17 -45.36
#